data_AF-X6LSY7-F1
#
_entry.id   AF-X6LSY7-F1
#
_cell.length_a   1.000
_cell.length_b   1.000
_cell.length_c   1.000
_cell.angle_alpha   90.00
_cell.angle_beta   90.00
_cell.angle_gamma   90.00
#
_symmetry.space_group_name_H-M   'P 1'
#
loop_
_entity.id
_entity.type
_entity.pdbx_description
1 polymer ?
#
loop_
_entity_poly.entity_id
_entity_poly.type
_entity_poly.pdbx_seq_one_letter_code
_entity_poly.pdbx_strand_id
1 'polypeptide(L)' 'MEEEKSKDNTKLDLKSLPQQQSCFDKNWILHLNKQESIRDVICLICKQVANNPMEINCSQHENIDESRELLKAIS' A
#
# COMPACT_ATOMS: atom_id res chain seq x y z
N MET A 1 43.13 -23.20 30.38
CA MET A 1 42.01 -23.24 31.33
C MET A 1 41.46 -21.82 31.38
N GLU A 2 40.20 -21.69 30.96
CA GLU A 2 39.27 -20.57 31.18
C GLU A 2 39.74 -19.15 30.81
N GLU A 3 39.27 -18.66 29.65
CA GLU A 3 38.65 -17.33 29.56
C GLU A 3 37.48 -17.41 28.57
N GLU A 4 36.26 -17.52 29.11
CA GLU A 4 35.04 -17.26 28.36
C GLU A 4 34.88 -15.76 28.12
N LYS A 5 34.58 -15.34 26.88
CA LYS A 5 33.86 -14.09 26.66
C LYS A 5 32.88 -14.22 25.49
N SER A 6 31.65 -14.53 25.90
CA SER A 6 30.40 -14.33 25.18
C SER A 6 30.39 -13.10 24.27
N LYS A 7 30.02 -13.33 23.01
CA LYS A 7 29.30 -12.35 22.17
C LYS A 7 28.23 -13.08 21.40
N ASP A 8 27.20 -13.42 22.17
CA ASP A 8 25.80 -13.55 21.80
C ASP A 8 25.52 -13.10 20.35
N ASN A 9 25.33 -14.09 19.49
CA ASN A 9 24.71 -13.92 18.20
C ASN A 9 23.23 -13.57 18.45
N THR A 10 22.97 -12.29 18.74
CA THR A 10 21.65 -11.70 18.64
C THR A 10 21.21 -11.78 17.19
N LYS A 11 20.75 -12.98 16.80
CA LYS A 11 19.76 -13.22 15.78
C LYS A 11 18.65 -12.27 16.15
N LEU A 12 18.65 -11.09 15.53
CA LEU A 12 17.51 -10.19 15.54
C LEU A 12 16.39 -11.03 14.97
N ASP A 13 15.63 -11.62 15.88
CA ASP A 13 14.36 -12.24 15.64
C ASP A 13 13.50 -11.08 15.15
N LEU A 14 13.62 -10.80 13.85
CA LEU A 14 12.64 -10.09 13.06
C LEU A 14 11.41 -10.99 13.12
N LYS A 15 10.78 -11.07 14.31
CA LYS A 15 9.38 -11.42 14.45
C LYS A 15 8.73 -10.55 13.41
N SER A 16 8.32 -11.17 12.30
CA SER A 16 7.80 -10.42 11.16
C SER A 16 6.73 -9.53 11.76
N LEU A 17 6.95 -8.22 11.73
CA LEU A 17 5.92 -7.27 12.12
C LEU A 17 4.66 -7.77 11.40
N PRO A 18 3.53 -7.95 12.10
CA PRO A 18 2.33 -8.51 11.50
C PRO A 18 2.14 -7.74 10.19
N GLN A 19 2.28 -8.47 9.09
CA GLN A 19 2.49 -7.92 7.75
C GLN A 19 1.48 -6.81 7.61
N GLN A 20 1.98 -5.56 7.62
CA GLN A 20 1.18 -4.37 7.87
C GLN A 20 -0.09 -4.49 7.04
N GLN A 21 -1.26 -4.51 7.68
CA GLN A 21 -2.46 -5.10 7.09
C GLN A 21 -2.61 -4.66 5.63
N SER A 22 -2.67 -5.66 4.75
CA SER A 22 -3.00 -5.47 3.34
C SER A 22 -4.23 -4.56 3.24
N CYS A 23 -4.22 -3.65 2.28
CA CYS A 23 -5.30 -2.73 1.94
C CYS A 23 -6.72 -3.28 2.23
N PHE A 24 -7.63 -2.42 2.65
CA PHE A 24 -9.00 -2.79 3.02
C PHE A 24 -9.84 -3.17 1.82
N ASP A 25 -10.73 -4.16 1.99
CA ASP A 25 -11.63 -4.59 0.92
C ASP A 25 -12.48 -3.44 0.39
N LYS A 26 -12.46 -3.11 -0.90
CA LYS A 26 -13.21 -1.94 -1.38
C LYS A 26 -14.74 -2.12 -1.38
N ASN A 27 -15.25 -3.35 -1.29
CA ASN A 27 -16.68 -3.59 -1.37
C ASN A 27 -17.39 -2.97 -0.17
N TRP A 28 -16.79 -2.97 1.04
CA TRP A 28 -17.47 -2.39 2.21
C TRP A 28 -17.85 -0.92 2.01
N ILE A 29 -16.98 -0.13 1.37
CA ILE A 29 -17.23 1.31 1.15
C ILE A 29 -18.15 1.56 -0.05
N LEU A 30 -18.11 0.67 -1.06
CA LEU A 30 -18.95 0.77 -2.27
C LEU A 30 -20.43 0.47 -2.03
N HIS A 31 -20.80 -0.11 -0.89
CA HIS A 31 -22.20 -0.26 -0.52
C HIS A 31 -22.92 1.09 -0.34
N LEU A 32 -22.18 2.14 0.04
CA LEU A 32 -22.75 3.46 0.34
C LEU A 32 -22.18 4.59 -0.54
N ASN A 33 -21.12 4.32 -1.31
CA ASN A 33 -20.41 5.33 -2.09
C ASN A 33 -20.25 4.87 -3.54
N LYS A 34 -20.16 5.84 -4.46
CA LYS A 34 -19.81 5.54 -5.86
C LYS A 34 -18.32 5.24 -5.97
N GLN A 35 -17.94 4.49 -7.01
CA GLN A 35 -16.55 4.13 -7.28
C GLN A 35 -15.67 5.36 -7.54
N GLU A 36 -16.20 6.39 -8.17
CA GLU A 36 -15.47 7.63 -8.44
C GLU A 36 -15.11 8.36 -7.15
N SER A 37 -15.94 8.26 -6.11
CA SER A 37 -15.75 8.94 -4.82
C SER A 37 -14.61 8.36 -3.97
N ILE A 38 -14.15 7.14 -4.29
CA ILE A 38 -13.07 6.48 -3.55
C ILE A 38 -11.77 6.38 -4.36
N ARG A 39 -11.74 6.98 -5.56
CA ARG A 39 -10.64 6.82 -6.53
C ARG A 39 -9.27 7.12 -5.94
N ASP A 40 -9.17 8.22 -5.19
CA ASP A 40 -7.91 8.78 -4.70
C ASP A 40 -7.31 7.96 -3.55
N VAL A 41 -8.13 7.08 -2.95
CA VAL A 41 -7.71 6.19 -1.86
C VAL A 41 -7.55 4.73 -2.33
N ILE A 42 -7.63 4.46 -3.63
CA ILE A 42 -7.37 3.11 -4.17
C ILE A 42 -5.86 2.87 -4.26
N CYS A 43 -5.42 1.78 -3.64
CA CYS A 43 -4.05 1.29 -3.79
C CYS A 43 -3.77 0.93 -5.26
N LEU A 44 -2.74 1.56 -5.84
CA LEU A 44 -2.34 1.30 -7.23
C LEU A 44 -1.79 -0.13 -7.43
N ILE A 45 -1.37 -0.81 -6.36
CA ILE A 45 -0.81 -2.16 -6.40
C ILE A 45 -1.92 -3.22 -6.42
N CYS A 46 -2.74 -3.29 -5.36
CA CYS A 46 -3.72 -4.37 -5.19
C CYS A 46 -5.17 -3.97 -5.53
N LYS A 47 -5.42 -2.72 -5.93
CA LYS A 47 -6.74 -2.19 -6.35
C LYS A 47 -7.84 -2.22 -5.27
N GLN A 48 -7.46 -2.39 -4.01
CA GLN A 48 -8.29 -2.27 -2.82
C GLN A 48 -8.11 -0.88 -2.18
N VAL A 49 -8.83 -0.57 -1.10
CA VAL A 49 -8.70 0.73 -0.40
C VAL A 49 -7.37 0.75 0.38
N ALA A 50 -6.50 1.71 0.09
CA ALA A 50 -5.19 1.81 0.70
C ALA A 50 -5.31 1.98 2.23
N ASN A 51 -4.58 1.14 2.96
CA ASN A 51 -4.37 1.34 4.39
C ASN A 51 -3.19 2.31 4.54
N ASN A 52 -3.48 3.56 4.92
CA ASN A 52 -2.57 4.71 4.84
C ASN A 52 -2.27 5.16 3.39
N PRO A 53 -3.26 5.77 2.69
CA PRO A 53 -3.05 6.31 1.35
C PRO A 53 -1.96 7.38 1.36
N MET A 54 -1.13 7.40 0.32
CA MET A 54 -0.07 8.38 0.12
C MET A 54 -0.13 8.90 -1.31
N GLU A 55 0.11 10.20 -1.46
CA GLU A 55 0.26 10.84 -2.77
C GLU A 55 1.68 10.60 -3.31
N ILE A 56 1.78 10.28 -4.59
CA ILE A 56 3.07 10.10 -5.28
C ILE A 56 3.33 11.36 -6.09
N ASN A 57 4.21 12.24 -5.60
CA ASN A 57 4.63 13.44 -6.30
C ASN A 57 6.03 13.25 -6.92
N CYS A 58 6.09 12.66 -8.11
CA CYS A 58 7.32 12.64 -8.91
C CYS A 58 7.00 12.74 -10.40
N SER A 59 7.92 13.29 -11.19
CA SER A 59 7.74 13.52 -12.63
C SER A 59 7.40 12.24 -13.43
N GLN A 60 7.85 11.08 -12.95
CA GLN A 60 7.55 9.79 -13.59
C GLN A 60 6.09 9.34 -13.39
N HIS A 61 5.40 9.89 -12.39
CA HIS A 61 4.05 9.49 -12.00
C HIS A 61 3.07 10.69 -11.94
N GLU A 62 3.47 11.84 -12.46
CA GLU A 62 2.74 13.12 -12.44
C GLU A 62 1.38 13.04 -13.16
N ASN A 63 1.22 12.14 -14.14
CA ASN A 63 0.01 12.00 -14.97
C ASN A 63 -0.67 10.62 -14.88
N ILE A 64 -0.50 9.89 -13.77
CA ILE A 64 -1.23 8.63 -13.58
C ILE A 64 -2.76 8.85 -13.61
N ASP A 65 -3.24 10.03 -13.23
CA ASP A 65 -4.66 10.36 -13.29
C ASP A 65 -5.17 10.67 -14.70
N GLU A 66 -4.37 11.31 -15.55
CA GLU A 66 -4.74 11.62 -16.93
C GLU A 66 -4.87 10.34 -17.79
N SER A 67 -3.97 9.37 -17.58
CA SER A 67 -4.02 8.07 -18.28
C SER A 67 -5.33 7.32 -18.07
N ARG A 68 -6.03 7.58 -16.95
CA ARG A 68 -7.29 6.92 -16.59
C ARG A 68 -8.54 7.65 -17.10
N GLU A 69 -8.46 8.95 -17.40
CA GLU A 69 -9.55 9.72 -18.03
C GLU A 69 -9.66 9.42 -19.53
N LEU A 70 -8.55 9.14 -20.21
CA LEU A 70 -8.55 8.74 -21.63
C LEU A 70 -9.36 7.44 -21.89
N LEU A 71 -9.42 6.53 -20.91
CA LEU A 71 -10.22 5.30 -21.03
C LEU A 71 -11.73 5.55 -21.01
N LYS A 72 -12.21 6.65 -20.40
CA LYS A 72 -13.63 7.01 -20.39
C LYS A 72 -14.10 7.67 -21.69
N ALA A 73 -13.18 8.21 -22.50
CA ALA A 73 -13.51 8.87 -23.75
C ALA A 73 -13.64 7.90 -24.95
N ILE A 74 -13.31 6.61 -24.76
CA ILE A 74 -13.27 5.58 -25.81
C ILE A 74 -14.36 4.50 -25.59
N SER A 75 -15.14 4.61 -24.53
CA SER A 75 -16.26 3.72 -24.17
C SER A 75 -17.61 4.44 -24.30
#